data_AF-A0A9C8DEF5-F1
#
_entry.id   AF-A0A9C8DEF5-F1
#
_cell.length_a   1.000
_cell.length_b   1.000
_cell.length_c   1.000
_cell.angle_alpha   90.00
_cell.angle_beta   90.00
_cell.angle_gamma   90.00
#
_symmetry.space_group_name_H-M   'P 1'
#
loop_
_entity.id
_entity.type
_entity.pdbx_description
1 polymer ?
#
loop_
_entity_poly.entity_id
_entity_poly.type
_entity_poly.pdbx_seq_one_letter_code
_entity_poly.pdbx_strand_id
1 'polypeptide(L)'
;MSHWLLGKLSDIRQQALKQASHAQIYRELLDTPFGEDAELIRRSAEALEMVVLDLVLEEITDDGEKQKELKLSAADAFRLLRVLPRPEDSVETAMFLLRAGALAVLGDKGSDAARWLREESWPELPLDSEDWSKRTWATILDIWLRLIRKGGWSDRDAVLERISRLRDSQASFEKDYLEGQEPAHVKATALELIGLYHLAKAAEVFAHYMTDGVVDGKYQTHQLLETHFDRVLAVCKQAQMVELEPLSRLLAATASQMADNSIWTVTRAVNTRVTEFVRNLVDRGRGDRAIFDVLPPQRRALAEKGLLGSSRRAVVVSLPTSSGKTLIAQFRILQALNQFDQERGWVAYLAPTRTLVNQIARQLRRDF
;
A
#
# COMPACT_ATOMS: atom_id res chain seq x y z
N MET A 1 -3.29 22.22 -16.02
CA MET A 1 -2.01 22.99 -15.89
C MET A 1 -1.12 22.23 -14.95
N SER A 2 0.16 22.06 -15.31
CA SER A 2 1.09 21.27 -14.48
C SER A 2 1.37 21.94 -13.13
N HIS A 3 1.51 21.14 -12.08
CA HIS A 3 1.80 21.66 -10.73
C HIS A 3 3.03 22.59 -10.74
N TRP A 4 2.88 23.80 -10.19
CA TRP A 4 3.86 24.89 -10.34
C TRP A 4 5.28 24.50 -9.88
N LEU A 5 5.38 23.70 -8.82
CA LEU A 5 6.65 23.26 -8.26
C LEU A 5 7.39 22.31 -9.21
N LEU A 6 6.69 21.52 -10.03
CA LEU A 6 7.31 20.62 -11.00
C LEU A 6 8.08 21.39 -12.08
N GLY A 7 7.55 22.54 -12.51
CA GLY A 7 8.25 23.42 -13.46
C GLY A 7 9.55 23.99 -12.88
N LYS A 8 9.58 24.28 -11.58
CA LYS A 8 10.77 24.81 -10.89
C LYS A 8 11.81 23.73 -10.60
N LEU A 9 11.39 22.49 -10.43
CA LEU A 9 12.26 21.37 -10.08
C LEU A 9 12.81 20.59 -11.28
N SER A 10 12.37 20.86 -12.51
CA SER A 10 12.62 19.99 -13.67
C SER A 10 14.09 19.52 -13.79
N ASP A 11 15.04 20.45 -13.82
CA ASP A 11 16.46 20.13 -14.04
C ASP A 11 17.07 19.41 -12.84
N ILE A 12 16.77 19.90 -11.63
CA ILE A 12 17.23 19.33 -10.35
C ILE A 12 16.70 17.90 -10.18
N ARG A 13 15.42 17.68 -10.46
CA ARG A 13 14.76 16.37 -10.44
C ARG A 13 15.42 15.41 -11.41
N GLN A 14 15.69 15.82 -12.64
CA GLN A 14 16.35 14.97 -13.65
C GLN A 14 17.76 14.57 -13.20
N GLN A 15 18.53 15.52 -12.65
CA GLN A 15 19.86 15.25 -12.12
C GLN A 15 19.81 14.28 -10.94
N ALA A 16 18.93 14.52 -9.97
CA ALA A 16 18.76 13.66 -8.80
C ALA A 16 18.34 12.23 -9.21
N LEU A 17 17.41 12.08 -10.16
CA LEU A 17 16.99 10.75 -10.65
C LEU A 17 18.11 10.02 -11.38
N LYS A 18 18.98 10.75 -12.09
CA LYS A 18 20.16 10.17 -12.74
C LYS A 18 21.15 9.63 -11.70
N GLN A 19 21.48 10.43 -10.69
CA GLN A 19 22.36 10.00 -9.60
C GLN A 19 21.76 8.84 -8.81
N ALA A 20 20.46 8.89 -8.47
CA ALA A 20 19.80 7.78 -7.79
C ALA A 20 19.83 6.48 -8.62
N SER A 21 19.61 6.58 -9.94
CA SER A 21 19.72 5.41 -10.82
C SER A 21 21.14 4.84 -10.84
N HIS A 22 22.16 5.70 -10.80
CA HIS A 22 23.56 5.31 -10.72
C HIS A 22 23.89 4.64 -9.38
N ALA A 23 23.50 5.24 -8.25
CA ALA A 23 23.64 4.68 -6.91
C ALA A 23 22.99 3.29 -6.79
N GLN A 24 21.77 3.13 -7.33
CA GLN A 24 21.06 1.85 -7.27
C GLN A 24 21.80 0.75 -8.03
N ILE A 25 22.30 1.03 -9.24
CA ILE A 25 23.04 0.05 -10.05
C ILE A 25 24.31 -0.39 -9.33
N TYR A 26 25.05 0.54 -8.72
CA TYR A 26 26.30 0.23 -8.04
C TYR A 26 26.07 -0.56 -6.75
N ARG A 27 25.00 -0.24 -6.01
CA ARG A 27 24.63 -1.02 -4.83
C ARG A 27 24.21 -2.44 -5.21
N GLU A 28 23.35 -2.60 -6.22
CA GLU A 28 22.81 -3.92 -6.60
C GLU A 28 23.84 -4.82 -7.33
N LEU A 29 24.77 -4.25 -8.11
CA LEU A 29 25.72 -5.03 -8.90
C LEU A 29 27.12 -5.12 -8.30
N LEU A 30 27.55 -4.11 -7.55
CA LEU A 30 28.95 -3.94 -7.14
C LEU A 30 29.13 -3.81 -5.63
N ASP A 31 28.05 -3.90 -4.84
CA ASP A 31 28.04 -3.74 -3.37
C ASP A 31 28.84 -2.52 -2.89
N THR A 32 28.81 -1.45 -3.69
CA THR A 32 29.61 -0.25 -3.46
C THR A 32 28.84 0.71 -2.56
N PRO A 33 29.50 1.37 -1.58
CA PRO A 33 28.85 2.34 -0.71
C PRO A 33 28.29 3.53 -1.49
N PHE A 34 27.27 4.17 -0.93
CA PHE A 34 26.63 5.34 -1.53
C PHE A 34 27.61 6.51 -1.64
N GLY A 35 27.94 6.92 -2.87
CA GLY A 35 28.88 8.00 -3.16
C GLY A 35 28.27 9.21 -3.87
N GLU A 36 26.95 9.22 -4.08
CA GLU A 36 26.24 10.30 -4.78
C GLU A 36 25.91 11.48 -3.85
N ASP A 37 25.40 12.58 -4.43
CA ASP A 37 24.95 13.75 -3.66
C ASP A 37 23.63 13.45 -2.93
N ALA A 38 23.76 12.93 -1.70
CA ALA A 38 22.64 12.60 -0.83
C ALA A 38 21.72 13.82 -0.59
N GLU A 39 22.28 15.02 -0.55
CA GLU A 39 21.56 16.25 -0.22
C GLU A 39 20.75 16.75 -1.41
N LEU A 40 21.27 16.62 -2.63
CA LEU A 40 20.51 16.84 -3.87
C LEU A 40 19.33 15.86 -3.98
N ILE A 41 19.59 14.58 -3.74
CA ILE A 41 18.57 13.51 -3.83
C ILE A 41 17.49 13.71 -2.76
N ARG A 42 17.87 14.02 -1.53
CA ARG A 42 16.94 14.29 -0.41
C ARG A 42 16.04 15.48 -0.68
N ARG A 43 16.60 16.64 -1.03
CA ARG A 43 15.82 17.84 -1.34
C ARG A 43 14.86 17.62 -2.51
N SER A 44 15.29 16.87 -3.53
CA SER A 44 14.42 16.51 -4.66
C SER A 44 13.28 15.59 -4.25
N ALA A 45 13.53 14.62 -3.37
CA ALA A 45 12.51 13.73 -2.84
C ALA A 45 11.48 14.47 -1.99
N GLU A 46 11.93 15.33 -1.07
CA GLU A 46 11.08 16.15 -0.20
C GLU A 46 10.19 17.10 -1.02
N ALA A 47 10.76 17.74 -2.04
CA ALA A 47 9.99 18.64 -2.89
C ALA A 47 8.94 17.89 -3.73
N LEU A 48 9.23 16.66 -4.19
CA LEU A 48 8.24 15.80 -4.85
C LEU A 48 7.16 15.31 -3.89
N GLU A 49 7.51 15.00 -2.64
CA GLU A 49 6.53 14.65 -1.61
C GLU A 49 5.58 15.80 -1.31
N MET A 50 6.07 17.05 -1.28
CA MET A 50 5.21 18.24 -1.19
C MET A 50 4.22 18.32 -2.36
N VAL A 51 4.66 18.09 -3.60
CA VAL A 51 3.74 18.03 -4.76
C VAL A 51 2.66 16.96 -4.57
N VAL A 52 3.04 15.78 -4.06
CA VAL A 52 2.09 14.70 -3.81
C VAL A 52 1.06 15.11 -2.75
N LEU A 53 1.51 15.72 -1.64
CA LEU A 53 0.64 16.20 -0.58
C LEU A 53 -0.33 17.28 -1.08
N ASP A 54 0.14 18.25 -1.86
CA ASP A 54 -0.69 19.30 -2.47
C ASP A 54 -1.76 18.68 -3.38
N LEU A 55 -1.38 17.73 -4.23
CA LEU A 55 -2.32 17.06 -5.14
C LEU A 55 -3.31 16.14 -4.41
N VAL A 56 -2.91 15.50 -3.30
CA VAL A 56 -3.81 14.70 -2.44
C VAL A 56 -4.90 15.59 -1.83
N LEU A 57 -4.60 16.86 -1.54
CA LEU A 57 -5.55 17.82 -0.98
C LEU A 57 -6.57 18.34 -2.01
N GLU A 58 -6.29 18.22 -3.30
CA GLU A 58 -7.06 18.90 -4.37
C GLU A 58 -8.31 18.13 -4.89
N GLU A 59 -8.83 17.10 -4.20
CA GLU A 59 -9.98 16.29 -4.65
C GLU A 59 -9.95 15.92 -6.16
N ILE A 60 -8.80 15.45 -6.64
CA ILE A 60 -8.49 15.27 -8.07
C ILE A 60 -9.13 14.03 -8.73
N THR A 61 -10.22 13.49 -8.19
CA THR A 61 -10.80 12.20 -8.60
C THR A 61 -11.25 12.16 -10.07
N ASP A 62 -11.62 13.30 -10.64
CA ASP A 62 -12.05 13.41 -12.05
C ASP A 62 -11.00 14.09 -12.95
N ASP A 63 -9.83 14.45 -12.43
CA ASP A 63 -8.74 15.08 -13.19
C ASP A 63 -7.63 14.08 -13.53
N GLY A 64 -7.77 13.44 -14.70
CA GLY A 64 -6.82 12.44 -15.17
C GLY A 64 -5.39 12.95 -15.40
N GLU A 65 -5.20 14.25 -15.65
CA GLU A 65 -3.86 14.85 -15.77
C GLU A 65 -3.21 14.96 -14.40
N LYS A 66 -3.91 15.54 -13.42
CA LYS A 66 -3.40 15.67 -12.05
C LYS A 66 -3.16 14.32 -11.39
N GLN A 67 -4.02 13.33 -11.63
CA GLN A 67 -3.78 11.97 -11.13
C GLN A 67 -2.50 11.37 -11.70
N LYS A 68 -2.20 11.62 -12.98
CA LYS A 68 -0.96 11.19 -13.60
C LYS A 68 0.24 11.93 -13.00
N GLU A 69 0.12 13.23 -12.73
CA GLU A 69 1.17 14.01 -12.07
C GLU A 69 1.46 13.51 -10.65
N LEU A 70 0.42 13.23 -9.86
CA LEU A 70 0.54 12.65 -8.51
C LEU A 70 1.30 11.32 -8.58
N LYS A 71 0.86 10.39 -9.44
CA LYS A 71 1.48 9.07 -9.59
C LYS A 71 2.95 9.17 -10.02
N LEU A 72 3.26 10.02 -10.99
CA LEU A 72 4.64 10.20 -11.46
C LEU A 72 5.53 10.84 -10.38
N SER A 73 5.01 11.82 -9.65
CA SER A 73 5.76 12.51 -8.59
C SER A 73 6.02 11.58 -7.40
N ALA A 74 5.01 10.81 -6.99
CA ALA A 74 5.12 9.81 -5.93
C ALA A 74 6.10 8.67 -6.30
N ALA A 75 6.03 8.18 -7.55
CA ALA A 75 6.94 7.14 -8.04
C ALA A 75 8.40 7.62 -8.07
N ASP A 76 8.65 8.85 -8.49
CA ASP A 76 10.00 9.42 -8.51
C ASP A 76 10.50 9.73 -7.10
N ALA A 77 9.66 10.26 -6.20
CA ALA A 77 10.02 10.47 -4.80
C ALA A 77 10.44 9.14 -4.14
N PHE A 78 9.68 8.06 -4.34
CA PHE A 78 10.07 6.72 -3.86
C PHE A 78 11.42 6.26 -4.41
N ARG A 79 11.68 6.44 -5.72
CA ARG A 79 12.96 6.06 -6.34
C ARG A 79 14.15 6.80 -5.74
N LEU A 80 13.97 8.09 -5.42
CA LEU A 80 14.99 8.90 -4.77
C LEU A 80 15.20 8.49 -3.31
N LEU A 81 14.13 8.29 -2.55
CA LEU A 81 14.23 7.87 -1.14
C LEU A 81 14.91 6.51 -1.00
N ARG A 82 14.58 5.54 -1.86
CA ARG A 82 15.11 4.18 -1.76
C ARG A 82 16.65 4.09 -1.78
N VAL A 83 17.34 5.06 -2.39
CA VAL A 83 18.80 5.03 -2.51
C VAL A 83 19.51 5.77 -1.38
N LEU A 84 18.80 6.60 -0.61
CA LEU A 84 19.41 7.37 0.46
C LEU A 84 19.83 6.47 1.63
N PRO A 85 20.91 6.85 2.36
CA PRO A 85 21.24 6.19 3.61
C PRO A 85 20.10 6.36 4.62
N ARG A 86 19.90 5.34 5.45
CA ARG A 86 18.89 5.37 6.51
C ARG A 86 19.36 6.25 7.67
N PRO A 87 18.42 6.87 8.40
CA PRO A 87 18.72 7.44 9.71
C PRO A 87 19.32 6.39 10.66
N GLU A 88 20.05 6.84 11.69
CA GLU A 88 20.61 5.95 12.72
C GLU A 88 19.54 5.51 13.72
N ASP A 89 18.60 6.40 14.05
CA ASP A 89 17.50 6.11 14.96
C ASP A 89 16.47 5.16 14.33
N SER A 90 15.98 4.19 15.11
CA SER A 90 15.09 3.14 14.61
C SER A 90 13.67 3.65 14.33
N VAL A 91 13.19 4.65 15.08
CA VAL A 91 11.89 5.29 14.87
C VAL A 91 11.96 6.18 13.64
N GLU A 92 13.01 6.99 13.50
CA GLU A 92 13.26 7.80 12.29
C GLU A 92 13.39 6.91 11.04
N THR A 93 14.08 5.78 11.16
CA THR A 93 14.17 4.79 10.07
C THR A 93 12.79 4.25 9.70
N ALA A 94 11.96 3.89 10.68
CA ALA A 94 10.62 3.39 10.41
C ALA A 94 9.72 4.45 9.75
N MET A 95 9.81 5.71 10.19
CA MET A 95 9.12 6.84 9.56
C MET A 95 9.58 7.07 8.11
N PHE A 96 10.88 7.02 7.88
CA PHE A 96 11.47 7.12 6.54
C PHE A 96 10.97 6.03 5.61
N LEU A 97 11.00 4.77 6.07
CA LEU A 97 10.49 3.62 5.31
C LEU A 97 8.99 3.73 5.04
N LEU A 98 8.22 4.22 6.02
CA LEU A 98 6.77 4.36 5.89
C LEU A 98 6.39 5.43 4.87
N ARG A 99 7.05 6.61 4.92
CA ARG A 99 6.88 7.68 3.92
C ARG A 99 7.25 7.19 2.51
N ALA A 100 8.41 6.55 2.36
CA ALA A 100 8.83 6.00 1.09
C ALA A 100 7.87 4.91 0.56
N GLY A 101 7.40 4.02 1.44
CA GLY A 101 6.42 2.99 1.12
C GLY A 101 5.07 3.55 0.67
N ALA A 102 4.57 4.58 1.36
CA ALA A 102 3.34 5.30 1.00
C ALA A 102 3.45 5.93 -0.40
N LEU A 103 4.54 6.66 -0.66
CA LEU A 103 4.84 7.25 -1.97
C LEU A 103 4.95 6.17 -3.06
N ALA A 104 5.53 5.02 -2.76
CA ALA A 104 5.57 3.91 -3.70
C ALA A 104 4.17 3.41 -4.07
N VAL A 105 3.28 3.20 -3.09
CA VAL A 105 1.91 2.76 -3.34
C VAL A 105 1.16 3.77 -4.19
N LEU A 106 1.24 5.06 -3.84
CA LEU A 106 0.64 6.16 -4.60
C LEU A 106 1.20 6.26 -6.02
N GLY A 107 2.48 5.92 -6.21
CA GLY A 107 3.16 5.88 -7.50
C GLY A 107 2.94 4.62 -8.34
N ASP A 108 1.99 3.74 -7.98
CA ASP A 108 1.80 2.43 -8.63
C ASP A 108 3.08 1.53 -8.57
N LYS A 109 3.88 1.68 -7.50
CA LYS A 109 5.12 0.94 -7.18
C LYS A 109 5.02 0.11 -5.89
N GLY A 110 3.81 -0.18 -5.40
CA GLY A 110 3.60 -0.94 -4.17
C GLY A 110 4.32 -2.30 -4.11
N SER A 111 4.41 -3.03 -5.24
CA SER A 111 5.18 -4.28 -5.30
C SER A 111 6.69 -4.10 -5.12
N ASP A 112 7.23 -2.95 -5.57
CA ASP A 112 8.64 -2.61 -5.38
C ASP A 112 8.91 -2.24 -3.92
N ALA A 113 8.02 -1.49 -3.27
CA ALA A 113 8.12 -1.22 -1.83
C ALA A 113 8.00 -2.49 -0.99
N ALA A 114 7.05 -3.36 -1.31
CA ALA A 114 6.88 -4.63 -0.61
C ALA A 114 8.12 -5.53 -0.72
N ARG A 115 8.78 -5.56 -1.89
CA ARG A 115 10.04 -6.26 -2.09
C ARG A 115 11.17 -5.61 -1.29
N TRP A 116 11.30 -4.30 -1.36
CA TRP A 116 12.31 -3.54 -0.62
C TRP A 116 12.21 -3.76 0.90
N LEU A 117 11.00 -3.77 1.46
CA LEU A 117 10.75 -4.04 2.88
C LEU A 117 10.97 -5.52 3.30
N ARG A 118 11.10 -6.45 2.35
CA ARG A 118 11.45 -7.86 2.63
C ARG A 118 12.95 -8.12 2.56
N GLU A 119 13.64 -7.44 1.65
CA GLU A 119 15.07 -7.63 1.41
C GLU A 119 15.93 -6.89 2.44
N GLU A 120 15.39 -5.83 3.03
CA GLU A 120 16.11 -5.01 4.00
C GLU A 120 15.83 -5.42 5.46
N SER A 121 16.73 -5.02 6.37
CA SER A 121 16.53 -5.20 7.80
C SER A 121 15.30 -4.43 8.30
N TRP A 122 14.51 -5.10 9.15
CA TRP A 122 13.36 -4.50 9.83
C TRP A 122 13.84 -3.59 10.97
N PRO A 123 13.27 -2.40 11.17
CA PRO A 123 13.69 -1.50 12.25
C PRO A 123 13.37 -2.10 13.63
N GLU A 124 14.33 -1.99 14.56
CA GLU A 124 14.18 -2.40 15.95
C GLU A 124 13.40 -1.34 16.74
N LEU A 125 12.08 -1.39 16.58
CA LEU A 125 11.15 -0.43 17.18
C LEU A 125 10.94 -0.72 18.68
N PRO A 126 10.78 0.32 19.53
CA PRO A 126 10.60 0.18 20.98
C PRO A 126 9.17 -0.22 21.35
N LEU A 127 8.73 -1.38 20.86
CA LEU A 127 7.35 -1.89 20.97
C LEU A 127 6.94 -2.28 22.40
N ASP A 128 7.91 -2.40 23.31
CA ASP A 128 7.70 -2.71 24.72
C ASP A 128 8.16 -1.55 25.64
N SER A 129 8.36 -0.34 25.10
CA SER A 129 8.80 0.84 25.89
C SER A 129 7.87 1.15 27.07
N GLU A 130 8.41 1.41 28.26
CA GLU A 130 7.60 1.90 29.39
C GLU A 130 7.00 3.29 29.16
N ASP A 131 7.56 4.06 28.20
CA ASP A 131 6.97 5.30 27.73
C ASP A 131 5.81 5.00 26.77
N TRP A 132 4.59 5.31 27.22
CA TRP A 132 3.37 4.98 26.48
C TRP A 132 3.27 5.65 25.11
N SER A 133 3.75 6.89 24.97
CA SER A 133 3.76 7.56 23.67
C SER A 133 4.72 6.88 22.71
N LYS A 134 5.95 6.60 23.16
CA LYS A 134 6.94 5.86 22.33
C LYS A 134 6.44 4.49 21.92
N ARG A 135 5.85 3.73 22.86
CA ARG A 135 5.28 2.40 22.59
C ARG A 135 4.15 2.46 21.57
N THR A 136 3.22 3.41 21.76
CA THR A 136 2.08 3.59 20.86
C THR A 136 2.56 3.97 19.48
N TRP A 137 3.44 4.96 19.36
CA TRP A 137 3.98 5.41 18.07
C TRP A 137 4.75 4.32 17.33
N ALA A 138 5.65 3.62 18.03
CA ALA A 138 6.37 2.48 17.50
C ALA A 138 5.42 1.38 16.97
N THR A 139 4.32 1.13 17.69
CA THR A 139 3.30 0.16 17.27
C THR A 139 2.61 0.62 15.98
N ILE A 140 2.24 1.90 15.86
CA ILE A 140 1.64 2.45 14.62
C ILE A 140 2.59 2.31 13.43
N LEU A 141 3.87 2.61 13.61
CA LEU A 141 4.86 2.47 12.54
C LEU A 141 5.01 1.01 12.10
N ASP A 142 5.11 0.06 13.04
CA ASP A 142 5.26 -1.38 12.74
C ASP A 142 4.04 -1.91 11.96
N ILE A 143 2.80 -1.61 12.39
CA ILE A 143 1.60 -2.13 11.72
C ILE A 143 1.46 -1.59 10.29
N TRP A 144 1.72 -0.30 10.06
CA TRP A 144 1.58 0.27 8.72
C TRP A 144 2.69 -0.18 7.77
N LEU A 145 3.93 -0.37 8.26
CA LEU A 145 4.99 -0.99 7.48
C LEU A 145 4.63 -2.41 7.04
N ARG A 146 4.03 -3.22 7.93
CA ARG A 146 3.55 -4.58 7.59
C ARG A 146 2.43 -4.56 6.58
N LEU A 147 1.48 -3.62 6.71
CA LEU A 147 0.39 -3.46 5.74
C LEU A 147 0.87 -3.07 4.34
N ILE A 148 1.99 -2.35 4.23
CA ILE A 148 2.61 -2.05 2.92
C ILE A 148 3.43 -3.24 2.44
N ARG A 149 4.19 -3.92 3.32
CA ARG A 149 5.00 -5.09 2.98
C ARG A 149 4.16 -6.26 2.47
N LYS A 150 2.98 -6.48 3.07
CA LYS A 150 2.04 -7.54 2.75
C LYS A 150 2.75 -8.90 2.65
N GLY A 151 3.58 -9.23 3.64
CA GLY A 151 4.32 -10.49 3.76
C GLY A 151 3.45 -11.72 4.01
N GLY A 152 2.29 -11.82 3.36
CA GLY A 152 1.36 -12.91 3.56
C GLY A 152 0.51 -12.78 4.83
N TRP A 153 0.06 -13.93 5.34
CA TRP A 153 -0.78 -14.01 6.53
C TRP A 153 -0.02 -13.66 7.81
N SER A 154 1.30 -13.87 7.85
CA SER A 154 2.14 -13.55 9.00
C SER A 154 2.11 -12.05 9.33
N ASP A 155 2.18 -11.19 8.31
CA ASP A 155 2.06 -9.73 8.50
C ASP A 155 0.67 -9.33 8.98
N ARG A 156 -0.37 -9.94 8.42
CA ARG A 156 -1.76 -9.66 8.81
C ARG A 156 -2.03 -10.09 10.26
N ASP A 157 -1.62 -11.29 10.64
CA ASP A 157 -1.81 -11.80 12.00
C ASP A 157 -0.98 -10.98 13.00
N ALA A 158 0.26 -10.60 12.63
CA ALA A 158 1.07 -9.69 13.44
C ALA A 158 0.42 -8.31 13.61
N VAL A 159 -0.19 -7.73 12.57
CA VAL A 159 -0.92 -6.45 12.68
C VAL A 159 -2.08 -6.58 13.68
N LEU A 160 -2.90 -7.62 13.55
CA LEU A 160 -4.04 -7.83 14.45
C LEU A 160 -3.60 -8.11 15.89
N GLU A 161 -2.54 -8.89 16.08
CA GLU A 161 -1.94 -9.14 17.40
C GLU A 161 -1.40 -7.86 18.04
N ARG A 162 -0.67 -7.03 17.28
CA ARG A 162 -0.14 -5.73 17.76
C ARG A 162 -1.26 -4.79 18.19
N ILE A 163 -2.35 -4.73 17.42
CA ILE A 163 -3.51 -3.90 17.75
C ILE A 163 -4.23 -4.43 19.00
N SER A 164 -4.37 -5.75 19.15
CA SER A 164 -4.93 -6.34 20.37
C SER A 164 -4.07 -6.00 21.59
N ARG A 165 -2.75 -6.21 21.51
CA ARG A 165 -1.82 -5.89 22.59
C ARG A 165 -1.80 -4.40 22.94
N LEU A 166 -1.97 -3.52 21.95
CA LEU A 166 -2.08 -2.08 22.18
C LEU A 166 -3.30 -1.75 23.04
N ARG A 167 -4.46 -2.38 22.77
CA ARG A 167 -5.67 -2.19 23.59
C ARG A 167 -5.48 -2.70 25.01
N ASP A 168 -4.88 -3.88 25.17
CA ASP A 168 -4.62 -4.45 26.50
C ASP A 168 -3.64 -3.58 27.29
N SER A 169 -2.60 -3.06 26.63
CA SER A 169 -1.61 -2.17 27.24
C SER A 169 -2.20 -0.79 27.58
N GLN A 170 -3.11 -0.27 26.76
CA GLN A 170 -3.77 1.01 27.02
C GLN A 170 -4.42 1.05 28.40
N ALA A 171 -5.09 -0.04 28.80
CA ALA A 171 -5.73 -0.16 30.11
C ALA A 171 -4.75 -0.06 31.30
N SER A 172 -3.47 -0.39 31.07
CA SER A 172 -2.44 -0.40 32.12
C SER A 172 -1.57 0.86 32.12
N PHE A 173 -1.32 1.47 30.96
CA PHE A 173 -0.31 2.53 30.80
C PHE A 173 -0.90 3.93 30.65
N GLU A 174 -2.07 4.08 30.01
CA GLU A 174 -2.54 5.40 29.56
C GLU A 174 -2.84 6.33 30.73
N LYS A 175 -3.48 5.82 31.78
CA LYS A 175 -3.86 6.62 32.94
C LYS A 175 -2.64 7.24 33.61
N ASP A 176 -1.67 6.41 33.97
CA ASP A 176 -0.45 6.85 34.65
C ASP A 176 0.37 7.78 33.76
N TYR A 177 0.41 7.51 32.45
CA TYR A 177 1.07 8.37 31.48
C TYR A 177 0.46 9.77 31.41
N LEU A 178 -0.87 9.89 31.35
CA LEU A 178 -1.58 11.17 31.29
C LEU A 178 -1.54 11.93 32.63
N GLU A 179 -1.64 11.23 33.76
CA GLU A 179 -1.51 11.82 35.10
C GLU A 179 -0.08 12.33 35.36
N GLY A 180 0.92 11.73 34.71
CA GLY A 180 2.32 12.15 34.78
C GLY A 180 2.68 13.35 33.88
N GLN A 181 1.78 13.80 32.99
CA GLN A 181 2.06 14.96 32.13
C GLN A 181 1.84 16.30 32.85
N GLU A 182 2.57 17.32 32.40
CA GLU A 182 2.29 18.68 32.86
C GLU A 182 0.89 19.13 32.43
N PRO A 183 0.12 19.83 33.29
CA PRO A 183 -1.27 20.24 32.99
C PRO A 183 -1.43 21.01 31.68
N ALA A 184 -0.41 21.75 31.25
CA ALA A 184 -0.41 22.48 29.99
C ALA A 184 -0.37 21.57 28.75
N HIS A 185 0.22 20.38 28.87
CA HIS A 185 0.47 19.43 27.78
C HIS A 185 -0.54 18.27 27.74
N VAL A 186 -1.17 17.90 28.88
CA VAL A 186 -2.11 16.77 29.00
C VAL A 186 -3.12 16.70 27.84
N LYS A 187 -3.72 17.83 27.47
CA LYS A 187 -4.73 17.87 26.39
C LYS A 187 -4.12 17.53 25.02
N ALA A 188 -2.95 18.08 24.70
CA ALA A 188 -2.28 17.81 23.43
C ALA A 188 -1.85 16.35 23.35
N THR A 189 -1.29 15.81 24.45
CA THR A 189 -0.90 14.41 24.57
C THR A 189 -2.10 13.45 24.43
N ALA A 190 -3.22 13.74 25.09
CA ALA A 190 -4.43 12.94 24.96
C ALA A 190 -4.99 12.96 23.54
N LEU A 191 -4.96 14.13 22.88
CA LEU A 191 -5.33 14.25 21.48
C LEU A 191 -4.39 13.41 20.59
N GLU A 192 -3.09 13.41 20.84
CA GLU A 192 -2.11 12.59 20.11
C GLU A 192 -2.47 11.12 20.15
N LEU A 193 -2.69 10.59 21.36
CA LEU A 193 -3.08 9.20 21.57
C LEU A 193 -4.37 8.85 20.81
N ILE A 194 -5.39 9.73 20.84
CA ILE A 194 -6.62 9.54 20.06
C ILE A 194 -6.33 9.42 18.56
N GLY A 195 -5.45 10.28 18.03
CA GLY A 195 -5.00 10.20 16.64
C GLY A 195 -4.33 8.86 16.33
N LEU A 196 -3.41 8.42 17.18
CA LEU A 196 -2.73 7.13 17.03
C LEU A 196 -3.69 5.94 17.10
N TYR A 197 -4.69 5.97 17.99
CA TYR A 197 -5.71 4.91 18.06
C TYR A 197 -6.60 4.87 16.83
N HIS A 198 -6.90 6.01 16.21
CA HIS A 198 -7.60 6.03 14.94
C HIS A 198 -6.75 5.50 13.78
N LEU A 199 -5.44 5.75 13.77
CA LEU A 199 -4.52 5.10 12.82
C LEU A 199 -4.46 3.58 13.03
N ALA A 200 -4.44 3.10 14.28
CA ALA A 200 -4.52 1.66 14.59
C ALA A 200 -5.83 1.06 14.11
N LYS A 201 -6.95 1.75 14.32
CA LYS A 201 -8.27 1.26 13.89
C LYS A 201 -8.41 1.23 12.37
N ALA A 202 -7.89 2.24 11.67
CA ALA A 202 -7.83 2.24 10.20
C ALA A 202 -6.99 1.05 9.68
N ALA A 203 -5.85 0.76 10.32
CA ALA A 203 -5.03 -0.40 10.00
C ALA A 203 -5.77 -1.73 10.22
N GLU A 204 -6.53 -1.87 11.31
CA GLU A 204 -7.37 -3.05 11.57
C GLU A 204 -8.44 -3.26 10.48
N VAL A 205 -9.17 -2.19 10.13
CA VAL A 205 -10.18 -2.20 9.06
C VAL A 205 -9.54 -2.69 7.75
N PHE A 206 -8.37 -2.15 7.41
CA PHE A 206 -7.66 -2.54 6.19
C PHE A 206 -7.17 -4.01 6.25
N ALA A 207 -6.64 -4.45 7.39
CA ALA A 207 -6.17 -5.82 7.61
C ALA A 207 -7.28 -6.88 7.46
N HIS A 208 -8.50 -6.59 7.91
CA HIS A 208 -9.66 -7.44 7.67
C HIS A 208 -10.11 -7.38 6.21
N TYR A 209 -10.15 -6.18 5.64
CA TYR A 209 -10.60 -6.03 4.26
C TYR A 209 -9.73 -6.79 3.26
N MET A 210 -8.40 -6.74 3.42
CA MET A 210 -7.48 -7.42 2.51
C MET A 210 -7.64 -8.95 2.54
N THR A 211 -8.10 -9.53 3.66
CA THR A 211 -8.32 -10.99 3.77
C THR A 211 -9.73 -11.41 3.41
N ASP A 212 -10.73 -10.64 3.82
CA ASP A 212 -12.12 -11.09 3.81
C ASP A 212 -12.97 -10.38 2.75
N GLY A 213 -12.48 -9.29 2.17
CA GLY A 213 -13.21 -8.44 1.22
C GLY A 213 -14.41 -7.70 1.83
N VAL A 214 -14.59 -7.81 3.14
CA VAL A 214 -15.69 -7.24 3.92
C VAL A 214 -15.20 -6.99 5.35
N VAL A 215 -15.74 -5.96 6.01
CA VAL A 215 -15.41 -5.64 7.41
C VAL A 215 -16.72 -5.51 8.18
N ASP A 216 -16.93 -6.33 9.21
CA ASP A 216 -18.18 -6.36 10.00
C ASP A 216 -19.46 -6.46 9.15
N GLY A 217 -19.40 -7.24 8.06
CA GLY A 217 -20.50 -7.38 7.09
C GLY A 217 -20.72 -6.15 6.18
N LYS A 218 -19.88 -5.11 6.31
CA LYS A 218 -19.91 -3.90 5.47
C LYS A 218 -18.87 -3.99 4.36
N TYR A 219 -19.31 -3.68 3.14
CA TYR A 219 -18.46 -3.64 1.95
C TYR A 219 -17.97 -2.21 1.62
N GLN A 220 -18.24 -1.24 2.47
CA GLN A 220 -17.92 0.18 2.29
C GLN A 220 -16.58 0.54 2.94
N THR A 221 -15.52 -0.19 2.59
CA THR A 221 -14.21 -0.07 3.24
C THR A 221 -13.64 1.35 3.15
N HIS A 222 -13.80 2.03 2.01
CA HIS A 222 -13.38 3.43 1.84
C HIS A 222 -14.02 4.35 2.89
N GLN A 223 -15.33 4.25 3.10
CA GLN A 223 -16.04 5.07 4.10
C GLN A 223 -15.58 4.76 5.54
N LEU A 224 -15.29 3.48 5.83
CA LEU A 224 -14.77 3.07 7.14
C LEU A 224 -13.36 3.63 7.38
N LEU A 225 -12.49 3.60 6.36
CA LEU A 225 -11.16 4.18 6.43
C LEU A 225 -11.22 5.70 6.59
N GLU A 226 -12.00 6.38 5.73
CA GLU A 226 -12.21 7.83 5.74
C GLU A 226 -12.69 8.31 7.11
N THR A 227 -13.68 7.63 7.72
CA THR A 227 -14.17 7.95 9.07
C THR A 227 -13.05 8.00 10.12
N HIS A 228 -12.06 7.11 10.02
CA HIS A 228 -10.94 7.09 10.96
C HIS A 228 -9.90 8.16 10.63
N PHE A 229 -9.52 8.32 9.36
CA PHE A 229 -8.57 9.35 8.95
C PHE A 229 -9.08 10.77 9.20
N ASP A 230 -10.37 11.04 9.02
CA ASP A 230 -10.98 12.34 9.35
C ASP A 230 -10.79 12.70 10.81
N ARG A 231 -10.91 11.73 11.71
CA ARG A 231 -10.68 11.94 13.16
C ARG A 231 -9.22 12.20 13.46
N VAL A 232 -8.29 11.51 12.79
CA VAL A 232 -6.85 11.79 12.91
C VAL A 232 -6.55 13.22 12.46
N LEU A 233 -7.05 13.64 11.30
CA LEU A 233 -6.81 14.98 10.76
C LEU A 233 -7.46 16.08 11.61
N ALA A 234 -8.64 15.82 12.19
CA ALA A 234 -9.28 16.73 13.14
C ALA A 234 -8.43 16.95 14.40
N VAL A 235 -7.87 15.87 14.95
CA VAL A 235 -6.92 15.88 16.08
C VAL A 235 -5.66 16.66 15.72
N CYS A 236 -5.03 16.34 14.58
CA CYS A 236 -3.80 17.01 14.14
C CYS A 236 -3.99 18.52 14.00
N LYS A 237 -5.12 18.95 13.44
CA LYS A 237 -5.48 20.36 13.30
C LYS A 237 -5.67 21.04 14.66
N GLN A 238 -6.31 20.35 15.62
CA GLN A 238 -6.58 20.91 16.95
C GLN A 238 -5.31 21.02 17.80
N ALA A 239 -4.42 20.04 17.72
CA ALA A 239 -3.20 19.95 18.52
C ALA A 239 -1.93 20.45 17.78
N GLN A 240 -2.06 20.92 16.54
CA GLN A 240 -0.96 21.43 15.70
C GLN A 240 0.17 20.42 15.50
N MET A 241 -0.17 19.18 15.17
CA MET A 241 0.80 18.08 15.03
C MET A 241 1.53 18.14 13.69
N VAL A 242 2.64 18.87 13.66
CA VAL A 242 3.42 19.17 12.44
C VAL A 242 3.94 17.90 11.75
N GLU A 243 4.29 16.87 12.50
CA GLU A 243 4.81 15.61 11.94
C GLU A 243 3.71 14.58 11.63
N LEU A 244 2.70 14.47 12.50
CA LEU A 244 1.65 13.47 12.34
C LEU A 244 0.70 13.82 11.19
N GLU A 245 0.42 15.11 10.96
CA GLU A 245 -0.55 15.53 9.94
C GLU A 245 -0.15 15.13 8.52
N PRO A 246 1.06 15.44 8.00
CA PRO A 246 1.45 15.10 6.64
C PRO A 246 1.54 13.58 6.45
N LEU A 247 2.08 12.86 7.44
CA LEU A 247 2.12 11.40 7.39
C LEU A 247 0.72 10.81 7.35
N SER A 248 -0.21 11.30 8.17
CA SER A 248 -1.59 10.81 8.20
C SER A 248 -2.32 11.05 6.88
N ARG A 249 -2.05 12.16 6.19
CA ARG A 249 -2.56 12.40 4.82
C ARG A 249 -2.01 11.41 3.82
N LEU A 250 -0.70 11.15 3.84
CA LEU A 250 -0.09 10.13 2.99
C LEU A 250 -0.67 8.75 3.28
N LEU A 251 -0.85 8.39 4.54
CA LEU A 251 -1.45 7.11 4.94
C LEU A 251 -2.92 7.01 4.52
N ALA A 252 -3.71 8.08 4.59
CA ALA A 252 -5.09 8.09 4.14
C ALA A 252 -5.17 7.79 2.63
N ALA A 253 -4.42 8.54 1.82
CA ALA A 253 -4.36 8.33 0.38
C ALA A 253 -3.81 6.93 0.04
N THR A 254 -2.80 6.47 0.78
CA THR A 254 -2.20 5.14 0.63
C THR A 254 -3.20 4.03 0.94
N ALA A 255 -3.93 4.12 2.05
CA ALA A 255 -4.95 3.16 2.44
C ALA A 255 -6.07 3.07 1.41
N SER A 256 -6.53 4.21 0.90
CA SER A 256 -7.52 4.25 -0.20
C SER A 256 -6.98 3.56 -1.45
N GLN A 257 -5.78 3.92 -1.91
CA GLN A 257 -5.17 3.31 -3.10
C GLN A 257 -4.88 1.82 -2.91
N MET A 258 -4.51 1.37 -1.70
CA MET A 258 -4.35 -0.06 -1.39
C MET A 258 -5.71 -0.79 -1.39
N ALA A 259 -6.77 -0.17 -0.88
CA ALA A 259 -8.13 -0.72 -0.97
C ALA A 259 -8.55 -0.85 -2.43
N ASP A 260 -8.31 0.16 -3.27
CA ASP A 260 -8.58 0.12 -4.71
C ASP A 260 -7.79 -0.96 -5.46
N ASN A 261 -6.54 -1.20 -5.03
CA ASN A 261 -5.69 -2.23 -5.61
C ASN A 261 -6.03 -3.64 -5.12
N SER A 262 -6.83 -3.77 -4.07
CA SER A 262 -7.19 -5.07 -3.51
C SER A 262 -7.90 -5.93 -4.56
N ILE A 263 -7.57 -7.22 -4.57
CA ILE A 263 -8.25 -8.21 -5.42
C ILE A 263 -9.76 -8.21 -5.14
N TRP A 264 -10.18 -7.95 -3.90
CA TRP A 264 -11.58 -7.86 -3.50
C TRP A 264 -12.31 -6.70 -4.17
N THR A 265 -11.71 -5.50 -4.20
CA THR A 265 -12.30 -4.34 -4.89
C THR A 265 -12.41 -4.59 -6.39
N VAL A 266 -11.32 -5.05 -7.00
CA VAL A 266 -11.23 -5.21 -8.45
C VAL A 266 -12.16 -6.29 -8.99
N THR A 267 -12.52 -7.27 -8.17
CA THR A 267 -13.38 -8.41 -8.56
C THR A 267 -14.80 -8.33 -8.02
N ARG A 268 -15.13 -7.31 -7.21
CA ARG A 268 -16.41 -7.17 -6.49
C ARG A 268 -17.66 -7.25 -7.37
N ALA A 269 -17.56 -6.76 -8.62
CA ALA A 269 -18.69 -6.68 -9.55
C ALA A 269 -19.00 -8.01 -10.27
N VAL A 270 -18.28 -9.09 -9.94
CA VAL A 270 -18.31 -10.33 -10.72
C VAL A 270 -18.82 -11.42 -9.79
N ASN A 271 -20.02 -11.91 -10.09
CA ASN A 271 -20.80 -13.01 -9.50
C ASN A 271 -20.17 -13.93 -8.41
N THR A 272 -21.03 -14.65 -7.70
CA THR A 272 -20.65 -15.57 -6.59
C THR A 272 -19.49 -16.52 -6.90
N ARG A 273 -19.39 -17.08 -8.13
CA ARG A 273 -18.27 -17.95 -8.52
C ARG A 273 -16.91 -17.24 -8.53
N VAL A 274 -16.86 -15.98 -8.95
CA VAL A 274 -15.62 -15.19 -8.91
C VAL A 274 -15.27 -14.80 -7.48
N THR A 275 -16.25 -14.46 -6.65
CA THR A 275 -16.02 -14.23 -5.22
C THR A 275 -15.45 -15.48 -4.53
N GLU A 276 -15.99 -16.67 -4.83
CA GLU A 276 -15.50 -17.94 -4.28
C GLU A 276 -14.09 -18.27 -4.77
N PHE A 277 -13.78 -18.01 -6.05
CA PHE A 277 -12.43 -18.15 -6.57
C PHE A 277 -11.44 -17.24 -5.86
N VAL A 278 -11.78 -15.96 -5.65
CA VAL A 278 -10.93 -15.00 -4.94
C VAL A 278 -10.72 -15.44 -3.49
N ARG A 279 -11.78 -15.89 -2.80
CA ARG A 279 -11.67 -16.46 -1.45
C ARG A 279 -10.70 -17.64 -1.42
N ASN A 280 -10.88 -18.61 -2.31
CA ASN A 280 -9.97 -19.76 -2.43
C ASN A 280 -8.52 -19.32 -2.71
N LEU A 281 -8.33 -18.30 -3.53
CA LEU A 281 -7.00 -17.78 -3.88
C LEU A 281 -6.31 -17.11 -2.67
N VAL A 282 -7.07 -16.33 -1.88
CA VAL A 282 -6.57 -15.67 -0.66
C VAL A 282 -6.32 -16.69 0.45
N ASP A 283 -7.22 -17.65 0.66
CA ASP A 283 -7.11 -18.71 1.67
C ASP A 283 -5.95 -19.67 1.38
N ARG A 284 -5.78 -20.09 0.13
CA ARG A 284 -4.65 -20.94 -0.30
C ARG A 284 -3.32 -20.19 -0.23
N GLY A 285 -3.36 -18.86 -0.16
CA GLY A 285 -2.23 -17.99 0.08
C GLY A 285 -1.62 -18.08 1.47
N ARG A 286 -2.16 -18.87 2.40
CA ARG A 286 -1.60 -19.07 3.76
C ARG A 286 -0.09 -19.37 3.71
N GLY A 287 0.70 -18.47 4.30
CA GLY A 287 2.15 -18.34 4.11
C GLY A 287 2.52 -17.07 3.31
N ASP A 288 3.70 -17.06 2.67
CA ASP A 288 4.26 -15.89 1.96
C ASP A 288 3.72 -15.68 0.52
N ARG A 289 2.64 -16.37 0.13
CA ARG A 289 2.17 -16.44 -1.27
C ARG A 289 0.77 -15.90 -1.50
N ALA A 290 0.16 -15.27 -0.49
CA ALA A 290 -1.15 -14.66 -0.62
C ALA A 290 -1.14 -13.50 -1.63
N ILE A 291 -2.13 -13.49 -2.53
CA ILE A 291 -2.35 -12.38 -3.45
C ILE A 291 -3.45 -11.51 -2.83
N PHE A 292 -3.05 -10.43 -2.19
CA PHE A 292 -3.97 -9.45 -1.62
C PHE A 292 -4.31 -8.33 -2.61
N ASP A 293 -3.37 -8.02 -3.51
CA ASP A 293 -3.48 -6.95 -4.49
C ASP A 293 -3.33 -7.48 -5.91
N VAL A 294 -3.95 -6.79 -6.86
CA VAL A 294 -3.62 -6.94 -8.28
C VAL A 294 -2.59 -5.90 -8.70
N LEU A 295 -1.66 -6.26 -9.58
CA LEU A 295 -0.67 -5.33 -10.10
C LEU A 295 -1.35 -4.21 -10.90
N PRO A 296 -0.76 -3.00 -11.01
CA PRO A 296 -1.39 -1.90 -11.74
C PRO A 296 -1.84 -2.28 -13.16
N PRO A 297 -1.03 -2.96 -13.99
CA PRO A 297 -1.49 -3.43 -15.30
C PRO A 297 -2.69 -4.38 -15.24
N GLN A 298 -2.79 -5.22 -14.20
CA GLN A 298 -3.92 -6.12 -13.98
C GLN A 298 -5.17 -5.38 -13.53
N ARG A 299 -5.06 -4.42 -12.59
CA ARG A 299 -6.16 -3.53 -12.17
C ARG A 299 -6.75 -2.82 -13.39
N ARG A 300 -5.88 -2.21 -14.21
CA ARG A 300 -6.30 -1.53 -15.45
C ARG A 300 -7.02 -2.46 -16.40
N ALA A 301 -6.58 -3.71 -16.53
CA ALA A 301 -7.26 -4.69 -17.37
C ALA A 301 -8.63 -5.07 -16.78
N LEU A 302 -8.67 -5.50 -15.52
CA LEU A 302 -9.83 -6.07 -14.86
C LEU A 302 -10.95 -5.04 -14.61
N ALA A 303 -10.63 -3.94 -13.94
CA ALA A 303 -11.58 -2.92 -13.52
C ALA A 303 -11.76 -1.83 -14.59
N GLU A 304 -10.68 -1.13 -14.96
CA GLU A 304 -10.77 0.10 -15.77
C GLU A 304 -11.14 -0.17 -17.24
N LYS A 305 -10.63 -1.27 -17.82
CA LYS A 305 -10.93 -1.66 -19.21
C LYS A 305 -12.11 -2.64 -19.32
N GLY A 306 -12.79 -2.92 -18.21
CA GLY A 306 -14.00 -3.75 -18.19
C GLY A 306 -13.77 -5.18 -18.70
N LEU A 307 -12.61 -5.76 -18.41
CA LEU A 307 -12.33 -7.14 -18.81
C LEU A 307 -13.34 -8.12 -18.19
N LEU A 308 -13.83 -7.87 -16.99
CA LEU A 308 -14.81 -8.76 -16.35
C LEU A 308 -16.27 -8.50 -16.79
N GLY A 309 -16.51 -7.53 -17.69
CA GLY A 309 -17.84 -7.21 -18.20
C GLY A 309 -18.31 -8.19 -19.28
N SER A 310 -19.59 -8.58 -19.23
CA SER A 310 -20.24 -9.51 -20.19
C SER A 310 -20.47 -8.93 -21.58
N SER A 311 -20.32 -7.62 -21.75
CA SER A 311 -20.57 -6.92 -23.01
C SER A 311 -19.49 -7.15 -24.07
N ARG A 312 -18.28 -7.54 -23.68
CA ARG A 312 -17.14 -7.69 -24.60
C ARG A 312 -16.92 -9.15 -25.00
N ARG A 313 -17.22 -9.49 -26.26
CA ARG A 313 -17.07 -10.85 -26.83
C ARG A 313 -15.62 -11.24 -27.14
N ALA A 314 -14.76 -10.29 -27.49
CA ALA A 314 -13.35 -10.54 -27.78
C ALA A 314 -12.50 -9.44 -27.14
N VAL A 315 -11.44 -9.82 -26.43
CA VAL A 315 -10.53 -8.86 -25.79
C VAL A 315 -9.08 -9.25 -25.99
N VAL A 316 -8.28 -8.28 -26.41
CA VAL A 316 -6.82 -8.38 -26.51
C VAL A 316 -6.21 -7.70 -25.30
N VAL A 317 -5.43 -8.45 -24.53
CA VAL A 317 -4.75 -7.95 -23.33
C VAL A 317 -3.25 -7.92 -23.59
N SER A 318 -2.68 -6.72 -23.63
CA SER A 318 -1.23 -6.52 -23.64
C SER A 318 -0.76 -6.19 -22.23
N LEU A 319 0.00 -7.12 -21.64
CA LEU A 319 0.65 -6.97 -20.34
C LEU A 319 2.14 -7.24 -20.51
N PRO A 320 3.02 -6.62 -19.71
CA PRO A 320 4.43 -7.01 -19.67
C PRO A 320 4.59 -8.47 -19.24
N THR A 321 5.71 -9.09 -19.58
CA THR A 321 6.10 -10.41 -19.06
C THR A 321 6.19 -10.34 -17.52
N SER A 322 5.96 -11.44 -16.82
CA SER A 322 5.86 -11.52 -15.35
C SER A 322 4.80 -10.66 -14.64
N SER A 323 3.98 -9.87 -15.34
CA SER A 323 2.87 -9.11 -14.72
C SER A 323 1.61 -9.95 -14.42
N GLY A 324 1.75 -11.26 -14.28
CA GLY A 324 0.64 -12.16 -13.92
C GLY A 324 -0.44 -12.32 -15.00
N LYS A 325 -0.05 -12.55 -16.26
CA LYS A 325 -1.00 -12.80 -17.38
C LYS A 325 -1.91 -14.01 -17.13
N THR A 326 -1.40 -15.02 -16.42
CA THR A 326 -2.15 -16.23 -16.08
C THR A 326 -3.36 -15.92 -15.20
N LEU A 327 -3.23 -14.99 -14.24
CA LEU A 327 -4.34 -14.58 -13.36
C LEU A 327 -5.48 -13.95 -14.17
N ILE A 328 -5.13 -13.11 -15.15
CA ILE A 328 -6.10 -12.50 -16.07
C ILE A 328 -6.82 -13.56 -16.91
N ALA A 329 -6.09 -14.57 -17.37
CA ALA A 329 -6.70 -15.68 -18.08
C ALA A 329 -7.65 -16.50 -17.19
N GLN A 330 -7.29 -16.75 -15.94
CA GLN A 330 -8.16 -17.46 -14.97
C GLN A 330 -9.48 -16.72 -14.75
N PHE A 331 -9.42 -15.40 -14.54
CA PHE A 331 -10.62 -14.58 -14.44
C PHE A 331 -11.48 -14.61 -15.71
N ARG A 332 -10.86 -14.66 -16.90
CA ARG A 332 -11.59 -14.83 -18.17
C ARG A 332 -12.21 -16.20 -18.34
N ILE A 333 -11.52 -17.27 -17.95
CA ILE A 333 -12.04 -18.64 -17.95
C ILE A 333 -13.29 -18.69 -17.07
N LEU A 334 -13.21 -18.17 -15.83
CA LEU A 334 -14.35 -18.10 -14.91
C LEU A 334 -15.54 -17.34 -15.48
N GLN A 335 -15.26 -16.16 -16.05
CA GLN A 335 -16.31 -15.33 -16.63
C GLN A 335 -17.00 -16.06 -17.80
N ALA A 336 -16.24 -16.69 -18.69
CA ALA A 336 -16.78 -17.43 -19.83
C ALA A 336 -17.61 -18.64 -19.37
N LEU A 337 -17.09 -19.43 -18.43
CA LEU A 337 -17.81 -20.57 -17.85
C LEU A 337 -19.10 -20.14 -17.16
N ASN A 338 -19.14 -18.95 -16.55
CA ASN A 338 -20.36 -18.43 -15.95
C ASN A 338 -21.34 -17.88 -16.99
N GLN A 339 -20.83 -17.17 -18.01
CA GLN A 339 -21.66 -16.61 -19.08
C GLN A 339 -22.35 -17.70 -19.91
N PHE A 340 -21.68 -18.83 -20.13
CA PHE A 340 -22.17 -19.92 -20.99
C PHE A 340 -22.56 -21.19 -20.20
N ASP A 341 -22.89 -21.04 -18.91
CA ASP A 341 -23.18 -22.17 -18.01
C ASP A 341 -24.42 -22.96 -18.49
N GLN A 342 -25.46 -22.24 -18.94
CA GLN A 342 -26.71 -22.85 -19.43
C GLN A 342 -26.51 -23.58 -20.77
N GLU A 343 -25.64 -23.05 -21.62
CA GLU A 343 -25.28 -23.63 -22.91
C GLU A 343 -24.25 -24.75 -22.81
N ARG A 344 -23.76 -25.06 -21.59
CA ARG A 344 -22.64 -25.99 -21.35
C ARG A 344 -21.40 -25.63 -22.18
N GLY A 345 -21.10 -24.33 -22.24
CA GLY A 345 -19.95 -23.80 -22.95
C GLY A 345 -18.64 -24.36 -22.42
N TRP A 346 -17.64 -24.45 -23.29
CA TRP A 346 -16.29 -24.92 -22.96
C TRP A 346 -15.26 -23.84 -23.28
N VAL A 347 -14.12 -23.90 -22.59
CA VAL A 347 -13.00 -22.97 -22.80
C VAL A 347 -11.78 -23.74 -23.29
N ALA A 348 -11.21 -23.32 -24.43
CA ALA A 348 -9.90 -23.79 -24.86
C ALA A 348 -8.82 -22.76 -24.53
N TYR A 349 -7.80 -23.21 -23.80
CA TYR A 349 -6.59 -22.43 -23.54
C TYR A 349 -5.47 -22.87 -24.48
N LEU A 350 -5.04 -21.98 -25.37
CA LEU A 350 -3.99 -22.24 -26.36
C LEU A 350 -2.68 -21.57 -25.93
N ALA A 351 -1.58 -22.32 -25.95
CA ALA A 351 -0.24 -21.81 -25.68
C ALA A 351 0.75 -22.30 -26.75
N PRO A 352 1.80 -21.50 -27.06
CA PRO A 352 2.71 -21.79 -28.18
C PRO A 352 3.61 -23.01 -27.97
N THR A 353 3.77 -23.51 -26.73
CA THR A 353 4.67 -24.63 -26.43
C THR A 353 4.03 -25.67 -25.49
N ARG A 354 4.41 -26.94 -25.65
CA ARG A 354 3.94 -28.04 -24.78
C ARG A 354 4.33 -27.83 -23.31
N THR A 355 5.53 -27.30 -23.06
CA THR A 355 5.99 -26.99 -21.71
C THR A 355 5.07 -25.98 -21.01
N LEU A 356 4.70 -24.91 -21.72
CA LEU A 356 3.81 -23.88 -21.17
C LEU A 356 2.40 -24.43 -20.95
N VAL A 357 1.89 -25.28 -21.85
CA VAL A 357 0.61 -25.99 -21.66
C VAL A 357 0.64 -26.81 -20.37
N ASN A 358 1.68 -27.62 -20.14
CA ASN A 358 1.78 -28.45 -18.94
C ASN A 358 1.84 -27.63 -17.65
N GLN A 359 2.61 -26.54 -17.65
CA GLN A 359 2.71 -25.62 -16.52
C GLN A 359 1.34 -25.00 -16.19
N ILE A 360 0.64 -24.46 -17.20
CA ILE A 360 -0.64 -23.80 -17.02
C ILE A 360 -1.71 -24.82 -16.64
N ALA A 361 -1.74 -26.01 -17.25
CA ALA A 361 -2.69 -27.06 -16.88
C ALA A 361 -2.54 -27.49 -15.41
N ARG A 362 -1.29 -27.66 -14.93
CA ARG A 362 -1.04 -27.97 -13.51
C ARG A 362 -1.52 -26.85 -12.59
N GLN A 363 -1.31 -25.59 -13.00
CA GLN A 363 -1.77 -24.43 -12.23
C GLN A 363 -3.30 -24.33 -12.22
N LEU A 364 -3.96 -24.46 -13.37
CA LEU A 364 -5.42 -24.40 -13.47
C LEU A 364 -6.11 -25.50 -12.67
N ARG A 365 -5.61 -26.75 -12.71
CA ARG A 365 -6.14 -27.86 -11.88
C ARG A 365 -5.93 -27.68 -10.38
N ARG A 366 -4.98 -26.83 -10.00
CA ARG A 366 -4.75 -26.49 -8.60
C ARG A 366 -5.64 -25.33 -8.18
N ASP A 367 -5.85 -24.36 -9.07
CA ASP A 367 -6.50 -23.09 -8.77
C ASP A 367 -8.04 -23.17 -8.93
N PHE A 368 -8.56 -24.00 -9.83
CA PHE A 368 -9.97 -24.43 -9.93
C PHE A 368 -10.13 -25.82 -9.32
#